data_AF-A0A838HLY3-F1
#
_entry.id   AF-A0A838HLY3-F1
#
_cell.length_a   1.000
_cell.length_b   1.000
_cell.length_c   1.000
_cell.angle_alpha   90.00
_cell.angle_beta   90.00
_cell.angle_gamma   90.00
#
_symmetry.space_group_name_H-M   'P 1'
#
loop_
_entity.id
_entity.type
_entity.pdbx_description
1 polymer ?
#
loop_
_entity_poly.entity_id
_entity_poly.type
_entity_poly.pdbx_seq_one_letter_code
_entity_poly.pdbx_strand_id
1 'polypeptide(L)'
;MSYAANPNLFPLIREPASRWERTGFSSTQERWFNVTSILLVVLFLGGWAYTLVRTSDMTPEEIAALMGDAGPIAPFSRQVTAPVLAPGAPPIASRSMDEVLDRVAEQYMAQLDLEARGQSGALQVHILDPGETLELPATEEAVPEGVPEGEVLVQTPGGPASPTEARPGIWNVLLSMGNATREVPNLSVITQVPMSQKRSGRIGNFMIGSWPAETGRAHANPIYATPKGMIEVTRENQNTYLSKHIQLRDFITKGQENVWPKYVVVNPRVVDKIELVIQELELMGHPVTNIFAVSGFRTPWYNARGGNT
;
A
#
# COMPACT_ATOMS: atom_id res chain seq x y z
N MET A 1 10.63 50.10 -39.62
CA MET A 1 9.94 49.78 -38.35
C MET A 1 8.51 49.35 -38.64
N SER A 2 8.23 48.05 -38.82
CA SER A 2 6.85 47.58 -39.09
C SER A 2 6.59 46.14 -38.59
N TYR A 3 7.37 45.62 -37.65
CA TYR A 3 7.17 44.26 -37.11
C TYR A 3 6.41 44.25 -35.77
N ALA A 4 6.21 45.41 -35.13
CA ALA A 4 5.60 45.49 -33.80
C ALA A 4 4.06 45.32 -33.78
N ALA A 5 3.40 45.32 -34.95
CA ALA A 5 1.94 45.30 -35.04
C ALA A 5 1.36 44.03 -35.70
N ASN A 6 2.17 42.98 -35.92
CA ASN A 6 1.69 41.75 -36.56
C ASN A 6 1.06 40.81 -35.49
N PRO A 7 -0.28 40.63 -35.48
CA PRO A 7 -0.97 39.84 -34.46
C PRO A 7 -0.66 38.34 -34.51
N ASN A 8 -0.01 37.87 -35.59
CA ASN A 8 0.44 36.47 -35.71
C ASN A 8 1.83 36.22 -35.10
N LEU A 9 2.59 37.28 -34.78
CA LEU A 9 3.97 37.16 -34.26
C LEU A 9 4.02 37.23 -32.72
N PHE A 10 3.01 37.85 -32.09
CA PHE A 10 2.89 37.94 -30.63
C PHE A 10 1.42 37.77 -30.24
N PRO A 11 0.92 36.53 -30.03
CA PRO A 11 -0.43 36.35 -29.53
C PRO A 11 -0.54 37.04 -28.17
N LEU A 12 -1.47 38.02 -28.08
CA LEU A 12 -1.80 38.66 -26.81
C LEU A 12 -2.31 37.58 -25.86
N ILE A 13 -1.53 37.27 -24.83
CA ILE A 13 -1.93 36.35 -23.76
C ILE A 13 -3.11 37.03 -23.05
N ARG A 14 -4.32 36.60 -23.39
CA ARG A 14 -5.53 37.03 -22.69
C ARG A 14 -5.71 36.10 -21.49
N GLU A 15 -5.94 36.66 -20.30
CA GLU A 15 -6.31 35.83 -19.16
C GLU A 15 -7.65 35.13 -19.45
N PRO A 16 -7.73 33.81 -19.26
CA PRO A 16 -8.95 33.06 -19.52
C PRO A 16 -10.03 33.50 -18.52
N ALA A 17 -11.22 33.80 -19.03
CA ALA A 17 -12.37 34.23 -18.24
C ALA A 17 -12.99 33.08 -17.43
N SER A 18 -12.66 31.83 -17.74
CA SER A 18 -13.15 30.63 -17.05
C SER A 18 -12.09 29.54 -16.95
N ARG A 19 -12.16 28.74 -15.86
CA ARG A 19 -11.36 27.52 -15.66
C ARG A 19 -11.49 26.51 -16.80
N TRP A 20 -12.59 26.56 -17.55
CA TRP A 20 -12.92 25.63 -18.63
C TRP A 20 -12.51 26.11 -20.02
N GLU A 21 -12.07 27.35 -20.15
CA GLU A 21 -11.52 27.90 -21.40
C GLU A 21 -10.19 27.23 -21.75
N ARG A 22 -9.46 26.72 -20.74
CA ARG A 22 -8.24 25.92 -20.89
C ARG A 22 -8.47 24.54 -21.52
N THR A 23 -9.71 24.05 -21.52
CA THR A 23 -10.06 22.70 -21.99
C THR A 23 -10.76 22.68 -23.36
N GLY A 24 -10.98 23.84 -23.99
CA GLY A 24 -11.52 23.95 -25.35
C GLY A 24 -13.05 23.85 -25.47
N PHE A 25 -13.81 24.01 -24.38
CA PHE A 25 -15.28 24.04 -24.43
C PHE A 25 -15.80 25.42 -24.88
N SER A 26 -16.83 25.43 -25.74
CA SER A 26 -17.58 26.65 -26.04
C SER A 26 -18.50 27.07 -24.88
N SER A 27 -18.86 28.35 -24.79
CA SER A 27 -19.74 28.89 -23.74
C SER A 27 -21.10 28.19 -23.66
N THR A 28 -21.60 27.69 -24.79
CA THR A 28 -22.86 26.93 -24.86
C THR A 28 -22.70 25.52 -24.31
N GLN A 29 -21.56 24.87 -24.55
CA GLN A 29 -21.24 23.54 -24.00
C GLN A 29 -21.02 23.60 -22.49
N GLU A 30 -20.37 24.65 -21.99
CA GLU A 30 -20.19 24.89 -20.55
C GLU A 30 -21.53 25.02 -19.82
N ARG A 31 -22.48 25.79 -20.38
CA ARG A 31 -23.83 25.90 -19.81
C ARG A 31 -24.56 24.56 -19.77
N TRP A 32 -24.51 23.79 -20.85
CA TRP A 32 -25.15 22.47 -20.91
C TRP A 32 -24.52 21.47 -19.93
N PHE A 33 -23.20 21.47 -19.82
CA PHE A 33 -22.49 20.63 -18.85
C PHE A 33 -22.89 21.01 -17.42
N ASN A 34 -22.85 22.29 -17.06
CA ASN A 34 -23.23 22.75 -15.72
C ASN A 34 -24.67 22.39 -15.37
N VAL A 35 -25.63 22.59 -16.28
CA VAL A 35 -27.04 22.21 -16.07
C VAL A 35 -27.18 20.70 -15.87
N THR A 36 -26.47 19.91 -16.68
CA THR A 36 -26.50 18.44 -16.59
C THR A 36 -25.89 17.96 -15.27
N SER A 37 -24.76 18.52 -14.85
CA SER A 37 -24.14 18.21 -13.56
C SER A 37 -25.02 18.60 -12.38
N ILE A 38 -25.67 19.77 -12.42
CA ILE A 38 -26.61 20.21 -11.38
C ILE A 38 -27.80 19.24 -11.31
N LEU A 39 -28.39 18.87 -12.45
CA LEU A 39 -29.47 17.89 -12.49
C LEU A 39 -29.06 16.54 -11.91
N LEU A 40 -27.85 16.06 -12.25
CA LEU A 40 -27.33 14.80 -11.73
C LEU A 40 -27.13 14.85 -10.22
N VAL A 41 -26.58 15.94 -9.68
CA VAL A 41 -26.43 16.15 -8.23
C VAL A 41 -27.78 16.22 -7.53
N VAL A 42 -28.74 16.96 -8.07
CA VAL A 42 -30.10 17.05 -7.51
C VAL A 42 -30.79 15.68 -7.51
N LEU A 43 -30.62 14.89 -8.57
CA LEU A 43 -31.18 13.55 -8.66
C LEU A 43 -30.53 12.60 -7.65
N PHE A 44 -29.22 12.72 -7.44
CA PHE A 44 -28.49 11.94 -6.44
C PHE A 44 -28.91 12.30 -5.01
N LEU A 45 -28.99 13.59 -4.70
CA LEU A 45 -29.45 14.09 -3.40
C LEU A 45 -30.92 13.75 -3.15
N GLY A 46 -31.77 13.85 -4.16
CA GLY A 46 -33.18 13.45 -4.09
C GLY A 46 -33.34 11.95 -3.87
N GLY A 47 -32.55 11.13 -4.57
CA GLY A 47 -32.50 9.68 -4.36
C GLY A 47 -32.06 9.33 -2.94
N TRP A 48 -31.01 9.97 -2.44
CA TRP A 48 -30.53 9.82 -1.07
C TRP A 48 -31.56 10.22 -0.02
N ALA A 49 -32.19 11.39 -0.17
CA ALA A 49 -33.22 11.86 0.76
C ALA A 49 -34.44 10.93 0.73
N TYR A 50 -34.85 10.47 -0.45
CA TYR A 50 -35.92 9.51 -0.61
C TYR A 50 -35.60 8.17 0.07
N THR A 51 -34.37 7.65 -0.09
CA THR A 51 -33.97 6.43 0.60
C THR A 51 -33.99 6.61 2.11
N LEU A 52 -33.51 7.75 2.63
CA LEU A 52 -33.43 8.01 4.06
C LEU A 52 -34.83 8.06 4.71
N VAL A 53 -35.75 8.82 4.11
CA VAL A 53 -37.15 8.92 4.57
C VAL A 53 -37.88 7.59 4.42
N ARG A 54 -37.62 6.84 3.33
CA ARG A 54 -38.24 5.54 3.14
C ARG A 54 -37.74 4.51 4.14
N THR A 55 -36.46 4.56 4.54
CA THR A 55 -35.89 3.64 5.54
C THR A 55 -36.26 3.99 6.98
N SER A 56 -36.63 5.23 7.29
CA SER A 56 -37.01 5.61 8.66
C SER A 56 -38.32 4.97 9.13
N ASP A 57 -39.18 4.60 8.19
CA ASP A 57 -40.50 4.04 8.46
C ASP A 57 -40.53 2.50 8.31
N MET A 58 -39.40 1.88 7.95
CA MET A 58 -39.28 0.45 7.68
C MET A 58 -38.73 -0.33 8.89
N THR A 59 -39.22 -1.55 9.06
CA THR A 59 -38.69 -2.49 10.05
C THR A 59 -37.35 -3.11 9.57
N PRO A 60 -36.47 -3.56 10.49
CA PRO A 60 -35.18 -4.17 10.11
C PRO A 60 -35.28 -5.38 9.18
N GLU A 61 -36.37 -6.15 9.27
CA GLU A 61 -36.63 -7.32 8.41
C GLU A 61 -37.00 -6.90 6.98
N GLU A 62 -37.77 -5.83 6.82
CA GLU A 62 -38.12 -5.27 5.51
C GLU A 62 -36.91 -4.66 4.81
N ILE A 63 -36.02 -4.01 5.56
CA ILE A 63 -34.76 -3.47 5.06
C ILE A 63 -33.85 -4.61 4.57
N ALA A 64 -33.77 -5.72 5.31
CA ALA A 64 -33.00 -6.89 4.91
C ALA A 64 -33.58 -7.56 3.64
N ALA A 65 -34.91 -7.65 3.53
CA ALA A 65 -35.58 -8.17 2.33
C ALA A 65 -35.36 -7.28 1.10
N LEU A 66 -35.25 -5.95 1.28
CA LEU A 66 -35.01 -4.99 0.19
C LEU A 66 -33.56 -5.04 -0.34
N MET A 67 -32.60 -5.36 0.51
CA MET A 67 -31.17 -5.41 0.15
C MET A 67 -30.76 -6.72 -0.53
N GLY A 68 -31.55 -7.78 -0.41
CA GLY A 68 -31.22 -9.10 -0.97
C GLY A 68 -29.86 -9.62 -0.49
N ASP A 69 -29.29 -10.59 -1.22
CA ASP A 69 -27.99 -11.21 -0.94
C ASP A 69 -26.80 -10.32 -1.37
N ALA A 70 -26.91 -9.00 -1.15
CA ALA A 70 -25.83 -8.06 -1.41
C ALA A 70 -24.70 -8.35 -0.41
N GLY A 71 -23.62 -8.93 -0.93
CA GLY A 71 -22.50 -9.51 -0.19
C GLY A 71 -21.72 -8.58 0.77
N PRO A 72 -20.54 -9.04 1.25
CA PRO A 72 -19.89 -8.66 2.52
C PRO A 72 -19.48 -7.19 2.71
N ILE A 73 -19.81 -6.29 1.77
CA ILE A 73 -19.47 -4.86 1.80
C ILE A 73 -20.52 -4.04 2.60
N ALA A 74 -21.77 -4.53 2.69
CA ALA A 74 -22.85 -3.88 3.43
C ALA A 74 -22.65 -3.80 4.97
N PRO A 75 -22.12 -4.84 5.68
CA PRO A 75 -21.88 -4.73 7.12
C PRO A 75 -20.73 -3.76 7.46
N PHE A 76 -19.67 -3.74 6.64
CA PHE A 76 -18.51 -2.86 6.86
C PHE A 76 -18.87 -1.37 6.72
N SER A 77 -19.66 -1.02 5.70
CA SER A 77 -20.10 0.35 5.46
C SER A 77 -21.09 0.86 6.53
N ARG A 78 -21.95 -0.01 7.09
CA ARG A 78 -22.84 0.34 8.22
C ARG A 78 -22.07 0.63 9.50
N GLN A 79 -20.97 -0.09 9.77
CA GLN A 79 -20.16 0.13 10.97
C GLN A 79 -19.43 1.49 10.95
N VAL A 80 -19.06 1.98 9.76
CA VAL A 80 -18.30 3.24 9.62
C VAL A 80 -19.20 4.49 9.62
N THR A 81 -20.48 4.37 9.28
CA THR A 81 -21.36 5.54 9.04
C THR A 81 -22.52 5.72 10.04
N ALA A 82 -22.66 4.82 11.03
CA ALA A 82 -23.75 4.91 12.00
C ALA A 82 -23.59 6.11 12.97
N PRO A 83 -24.67 6.89 13.21
CA PRO A 83 -24.67 7.95 14.23
C PRO A 83 -24.42 7.37 15.62
N VAL A 84 -23.55 8.04 16.39
CA VAL A 84 -23.09 7.62 17.73
C VAL A 84 -24.23 7.43 18.75
N LEU A 85 -25.38 8.06 18.51
CA LEU A 85 -26.56 8.02 19.37
C LEU A 85 -27.71 7.19 18.78
N ALA A 86 -27.49 6.46 17.67
CA ALA A 86 -28.52 5.64 17.06
C ALA A 86 -28.87 4.44 17.99
N PRO A 87 -30.16 4.08 18.12
CA PRO A 87 -30.55 2.83 18.78
C PRO A 87 -29.92 1.64 18.03
N GLY A 88 -28.95 0.96 18.63
CA GLY A 88 -28.16 -0.10 18.00
C GLY A 88 -26.73 0.30 17.61
N ALA A 89 -26.29 1.53 17.91
CA ALA A 89 -24.88 1.89 17.88
C ALA A 89 -24.08 0.94 18.81
N PRO A 90 -22.89 0.47 18.38
CA PRO A 90 -22.11 -0.43 19.21
C PRO A 90 -21.83 0.25 20.56
N PRO A 91 -21.93 -0.48 21.68
CA PRO A 91 -21.87 0.10 23.02
C PRO A 91 -20.59 0.92 23.19
N ILE A 92 -20.56 1.87 24.15
CA ILE A 92 -19.37 2.67 24.51
C ILE A 92 -18.10 1.80 24.68
N ALA A 93 -18.27 0.53 25.04
CA ALA A 93 -17.24 -0.51 25.06
C ALA A 93 -16.48 -0.69 23.71
N SER A 94 -17.13 -0.49 22.57
CA SER A 94 -16.49 -0.53 21.24
C SER A 94 -15.53 0.63 21.02
N ARG A 95 -15.87 1.85 21.47
CA ARG A 95 -14.95 2.99 21.43
C ARG A 95 -13.78 2.85 22.40
N SER A 96 -14.04 2.36 23.61
CA SER A 96 -12.93 2.07 24.54
C SER A 96 -12.05 0.95 24.00
N MET A 97 -12.62 -0.04 23.31
CA MET A 97 -11.83 -1.08 22.64
C MET A 97 -11.06 -0.51 21.43
N ASP A 98 -11.64 0.40 20.66
CA ASP A 98 -10.95 1.10 19.57
C ASP A 98 -9.77 1.93 20.08
N GLU A 99 -9.98 2.72 21.15
CA GLU A 99 -8.89 3.50 21.78
C GLU A 99 -7.81 2.60 22.40
N VAL A 100 -8.20 1.45 22.95
CA VAL A 100 -7.26 0.43 23.44
C VAL A 100 -6.49 -0.18 22.28
N LEU A 101 -7.15 -0.53 21.17
CA LEU A 101 -6.49 -1.06 19.97
C LEU A 101 -5.56 -0.04 19.32
N ASP A 102 -5.92 1.24 19.30
CA ASP A 102 -5.04 2.30 18.81
C ASP A 102 -3.80 2.44 19.70
N ARG A 103 -3.98 2.47 21.03
CA ARG A 103 -2.83 2.51 21.96
C ARG A 103 -1.98 1.26 21.87
N VAL A 104 -2.60 0.08 21.75
CA VAL A 104 -1.87 -1.18 21.59
C VAL A 104 -1.15 -1.19 20.26
N ALA A 105 -1.74 -0.71 19.17
CA ALA A 105 -1.06 -0.59 17.87
C ALA A 105 0.11 0.39 17.92
N GLU A 106 -0.06 1.54 18.56
CA GLU A 106 1.01 2.54 18.76
C GLU A 106 2.14 1.98 19.65
N GLN A 107 1.79 1.34 20.76
CA GLN A 107 2.74 0.73 21.69
C GLN A 107 3.45 -0.46 21.06
N TYR A 108 2.73 -1.26 20.28
CA TYR A 108 3.28 -2.34 19.47
C TYR A 108 4.27 -1.79 18.43
N MET A 109 3.95 -0.67 17.77
CA MET A 109 4.89 0.00 16.86
C MET A 109 6.11 0.62 17.55
N ALA A 110 6.00 0.97 18.83
CA ALA A 110 7.10 1.46 19.66
C ALA A 110 7.97 0.33 20.22
N GLN A 111 7.39 -0.85 20.45
CA GLN A 111 8.07 -2.06 20.93
C GLN A 111 8.61 -2.93 19.79
N LEU A 112 8.11 -2.76 18.56
CA LEU A 112 8.70 -3.37 17.38
C LEU A 112 10.17 -2.99 17.35
N ASP A 113 11.01 -4.00 17.58
CA ASP A 113 12.40 -3.82 17.94
C ASP A 113 13.14 -2.97 16.89
N LEU A 114 14.22 -2.30 17.29
CA LEU A 114 15.13 -1.65 16.34
C LEU A 114 15.61 -2.64 15.26
N GLU A 115 15.59 -3.94 15.53
CA GLU A 115 15.87 -4.96 14.52
C GLU A 115 14.78 -5.05 13.43
N ALA A 116 13.50 -4.93 13.79
CA ALA A 116 12.38 -5.01 12.85
C ALA A 116 12.18 -3.70 12.07
N ARG A 117 12.42 -2.54 12.72
CA ARG A 117 12.34 -1.21 12.09
C ARG A 117 13.66 -0.70 11.51
N GLY A 118 14.73 -1.48 11.65
CA GLY A 118 16.07 -1.07 11.33
C GLY A 118 16.61 -0.02 12.31
N GLN A 119 17.92 0.23 12.25
CA GLN A 119 18.58 1.22 13.10
C GLN A 119 18.07 2.65 12.84
N SER A 120 17.57 2.92 11.64
CA SER A 120 16.94 4.19 11.30
C SER A 120 15.56 4.38 11.94
N GLY A 121 14.90 3.29 12.38
CA GLY A 121 13.49 3.29 12.78
C GLY A 121 12.50 3.53 11.63
N ALA A 122 12.99 3.67 10.40
CA ALA A 122 12.20 4.11 9.25
C ALA A 122 11.76 2.96 8.34
N LEU A 123 12.19 1.71 8.58
CA LEU A 123 11.66 0.56 7.83
C LEU A 123 10.17 0.37 8.14
N GLN A 124 9.41 0.08 7.09
CA GLN A 124 7.97 -0.13 7.13
C GLN A 124 7.57 -1.55 6.75
N VAL A 125 8.56 -2.42 6.46
CA VAL A 125 8.31 -3.77 5.97
C VAL A 125 9.14 -4.81 6.70
N HIS A 126 8.53 -5.94 7.00
CA HIS A 126 9.24 -7.14 7.40
C HIS A 126 9.20 -8.15 6.25
N ILE A 127 10.37 -8.46 5.70
CA ILE A 127 10.50 -9.44 4.62
C ILE A 127 10.74 -10.82 5.26
N LEU A 128 9.89 -11.78 4.93
CA LEU A 128 10.01 -13.18 5.35
C LEU A 128 10.55 -14.03 4.21
N ASP A 129 11.57 -14.83 4.51
CA ASP A 129 12.01 -15.89 3.62
C ASP A 129 10.87 -16.91 3.42
N PRO A 130 10.88 -17.67 2.31
CA PRO A 130 9.83 -18.64 2.06
C PRO A 130 9.76 -19.71 3.16
N GLY A 131 8.62 -19.78 3.86
CA GLY A 131 8.39 -20.70 4.98
C GLY A 131 8.95 -20.24 6.33
N GLU A 132 9.48 -19.01 6.40
CA GLU A 132 9.84 -18.38 7.67
C GLU A 132 8.60 -17.91 8.40
N THR A 133 8.61 -18.06 9.73
CA THR A 133 7.55 -17.56 10.60
C THR A 133 7.95 -16.20 11.14
N LEU A 134 6.99 -15.29 11.13
CA LEU A 134 7.14 -13.98 11.71
C LEU A 134 7.00 -14.08 13.24
N GLU A 135 8.13 -14.04 13.95
CA GLU A 135 8.18 -13.90 15.40
C GLU A 135 8.06 -12.41 15.75
N LEU A 136 6.82 -11.95 15.95
CA LEU A 136 6.60 -10.59 16.45
C LEU A 136 6.65 -10.60 17.97
N PRO A 137 7.05 -9.47 18.60
CA PRO A 137 7.03 -9.36 20.05
C PRO A 137 5.64 -9.76 20.54
N ALA A 138 5.61 -10.80 21.36
CA ALA A 138 4.38 -11.25 21.99
C ALA A 138 3.80 -10.05 22.72
N THR A 139 2.51 -9.80 22.52
CA THR A 139 1.75 -8.73 23.15
C THR A 139 1.70 -8.87 24.69
N GLU A 140 2.52 -9.72 25.32
CA GLU A 140 2.54 -9.99 26.75
C GLU A 140 3.06 -8.80 27.58
N GLU A 141 4.04 -8.02 27.08
CA GLU A 141 4.57 -6.86 27.81
C GLU A 141 3.83 -5.54 27.50
N ALA A 142 3.00 -5.51 26.46
CA ALA A 142 2.33 -4.29 25.99
C ALA A 142 0.90 -4.14 26.51
N VAL A 143 0.32 -5.21 27.05
CA VAL A 143 -1.11 -5.31 27.31
C VAL A 143 -1.37 -5.01 28.79
N PRO A 144 -2.09 -3.92 29.12
CA PRO A 144 -2.46 -3.62 30.49
C PRO A 144 -3.20 -4.80 31.13
N GLU A 145 -2.95 -5.03 32.41
CA GLU A 145 -3.56 -6.12 33.20
C GLU A 145 -5.10 -6.12 33.02
N GLY A 146 -5.65 -7.20 32.43
CA GLY A 146 -7.09 -7.36 32.16
C GLY A 146 -7.54 -7.25 30.69
N VAL A 147 -6.60 -7.05 29.76
CA VAL A 147 -6.90 -7.05 28.32
C VAL A 147 -6.56 -8.44 27.72
N PRO A 148 -7.46 -9.07 26.94
CA PRO A 148 -7.25 -10.42 26.43
C PRO A 148 -6.07 -10.48 25.45
N GLU A 149 -5.38 -11.64 25.40
CA GLU A 149 -4.28 -11.91 24.46
C GLU A 149 -4.71 -11.54 23.02
N GLY A 150 -3.93 -10.65 22.40
CA GLY A 150 -4.13 -10.23 21.03
C GLY A 150 -3.31 -11.09 20.07
N GLU A 151 -3.93 -11.53 18.97
CA GLU A 151 -3.25 -12.26 17.90
C GLU A 151 -2.84 -11.30 16.78
N VAL A 152 -1.66 -11.52 16.20
CA VAL A 152 -1.22 -10.79 15.01
C VAL A 152 -1.58 -11.58 13.75
N LEU A 153 -2.39 -10.97 12.91
CA LEU A 153 -2.86 -11.52 11.64
C LEU A 153 -2.36 -10.66 10.49
N VAL A 154 -2.45 -11.18 9.27
CA VAL A 154 -2.26 -10.41 8.06
C VAL A 154 -3.52 -10.43 7.21
N GLN A 155 -3.85 -9.29 6.59
CA GLN A 155 -5.01 -9.19 5.72
C GLN A 155 -4.70 -9.84 4.36
N THR A 156 -5.36 -10.97 4.07
CA THR A 156 -5.29 -11.63 2.75
C THR A 156 -6.62 -11.51 1.99
N PRO A 157 -6.70 -11.84 0.68
CA PRO A 157 -7.96 -11.82 -0.07
C PRO A 157 -8.97 -12.85 0.45
N GLY A 158 -8.50 -13.89 1.15
CA GLY A 158 -9.34 -14.90 1.80
C GLY A 158 -9.79 -14.53 3.21
N GLY A 159 -9.41 -13.34 3.70
CA GLY A 159 -9.62 -12.90 5.08
C GLY A 159 -8.33 -12.82 5.89
N PRO A 160 -8.42 -12.49 7.19
CA PRO A 160 -7.29 -12.53 8.11
C PRO A 160 -6.68 -13.92 8.18
N ALA A 161 -5.35 -14.03 8.08
CA ALA A 161 -4.63 -15.28 8.20
C ALA A 161 -3.35 -15.08 9.03
N SER A 162 -2.76 -16.17 9.53
CA SER A 162 -1.43 -16.10 10.15
C SER A 162 -0.38 -15.68 9.11
N PRO A 163 0.63 -14.87 9.46
CA PRO A 163 1.73 -14.49 8.56
C PRO A 163 2.41 -15.69 7.87
N THR A 164 2.52 -16.83 8.55
CA THR A 164 3.17 -18.05 8.02
C THR A 164 2.31 -18.76 6.97
N GLU A 165 0.99 -18.67 7.08
CA GLU A 165 0.05 -19.27 6.13
C GLU A 165 -0.21 -18.36 4.92
N ALA A 166 0.25 -17.11 5.00
CA ALA A 166 0.08 -16.14 3.95
C ALA A 166 0.83 -16.60 2.69
N ARG A 167 0.10 -16.64 1.58
CA ARG A 167 0.69 -16.89 0.26
C ARG A 167 1.74 -15.82 -0.04
N PRO A 168 2.68 -16.06 -0.98
CA PRO A 168 3.60 -15.00 -1.41
C PRO A 168 2.85 -13.73 -1.80
N GLY A 169 3.31 -12.58 -1.30
CA GLY A 169 2.61 -11.31 -1.45
C GLY A 169 3.04 -10.26 -0.45
N ILE A 170 2.31 -9.15 -0.43
CA ILE A 170 2.48 -8.03 0.50
C ILE A 170 1.18 -7.90 1.27
N TRP A 171 1.28 -7.92 2.59
CA TRP A 171 0.13 -8.00 3.48
C TRP A 171 0.21 -6.93 4.57
N ASN A 172 -0.92 -6.30 4.86
CA ASN A 172 -1.01 -5.37 5.99
C ASN A 172 -1.14 -6.16 7.29
N VAL A 173 -0.47 -5.69 8.33
CA VAL A 173 -0.52 -6.31 9.66
C VAL A 173 -1.80 -5.88 10.36
N LEU A 174 -2.49 -6.84 10.95
CA LEU A 174 -3.70 -6.67 11.72
C LEU A 174 -3.47 -7.16 13.15
N LEU A 175 -3.91 -6.38 14.13
CA LEU A 175 -4.01 -6.78 15.52
C LEU A 175 -5.46 -7.20 15.78
N SER A 176 -5.67 -8.42 16.23
CA SER A 176 -6.98 -8.96 16.59
C SER A 176 -7.08 -9.12 18.09
N MET A 177 -8.15 -8.61 18.69
CA MET A 177 -8.46 -8.75 20.12
C MET A 177 -9.95 -9.05 20.28
N GLY A 178 -10.26 -10.32 20.59
CA GLY A 178 -11.65 -10.80 20.58
C GLY A 178 -12.29 -10.66 19.20
N ASN A 179 -13.35 -9.86 19.10
CA ASN A 179 -14.07 -9.61 17.84
C ASN A 179 -13.64 -8.29 17.15
N ALA A 180 -12.64 -7.61 17.67
CA ALA A 180 -12.17 -6.33 17.14
C ALA A 180 -10.81 -6.52 16.45
N THR A 181 -10.64 -5.93 15.28
CA THR A 181 -9.43 -6.02 14.48
C THR A 181 -9.00 -4.64 14.04
N ARG A 182 -7.71 -4.31 14.20
CA ARG A 182 -7.14 -3.01 13.83
C ARG A 182 -5.90 -3.20 12.97
N GLU A 183 -5.79 -2.43 11.90
CA GLU A 183 -4.59 -2.40 11.07
C GLU A 183 -3.47 -1.64 11.77
N VAL A 184 -2.26 -2.19 11.72
CA VAL A 184 -1.05 -1.52 12.21
C VAL A 184 -0.57 -0.56 11.12
N PRO A 185 -0.58 0.76 11.35
CA PRO A 185 -0.22 1.72 10.33
C PRO A 185 1.28 1.63 10.00
N ASN A 186 1.60 1.75 8.71
CA ASN A 186 2.98 1.78 8.19
C ASN A 186 3.80 0.52 8.51
N LEU A 187 3.15 -0.63 8.65
CA LEU A 187 3.80 -1.93 8.77
C LEU A 187 3.17 -2.93 7.79
N SER A 188 3.98 -3.46 6.89
CA SER A 188 3.59 -4.54 5.98
C SER A 188 4.51 -5.74 6.10
N VAL A 189 3.96 -6.93 5.93
CA VAL A 189 4.70 -8.17 5.86
C VAL A 189 4.80 -8.58 4.41
N ILE A 190 6.02 -8.88 3.96
CA ILE A 190 6.29 -9.33 2.59
C ILE A 190 6.71 -10.78 2.66
N THR A 191 5.85 -11.67 2.15
CA THR A 191 6.18 -13.09 1.98
C THR A 191 6.76 -13.33 0.60
N GLN A 192 7.97 -13.86 0.53
CA GLN A 192 8.66 -14.06 -0.73
C GLN A 192 8.12 -15.24 -1.55
N VAL A 193 8.17 -15.09 -2.87
CA VAL A 193 8.03 -16.21 -3.81
C VAL A 193 9.29 -17.07 -3.74
N PRO A 194 9.20 -18.37 -3.45
CA PRO A 194 10.37 -19.21 -3.33
C PRO A 194 11.10 -19.38 -4.66
N MET A 195 12.43 -19.38 -4.61
CA MET A 195 13.27 -19.59 -5.79
C MET A 195 13.05 -20.96 -6.45
N SER A 196 12.47 -21.92 -5.72
CA SER A 196 12.02 -23.20 -6.25
C SER A 196 10.91 -23.08 -7.31
N GLN A 197 10.26 -21.92 -7.48
CA GLN A 197 9.34 -21.66 -8.58
C GLN A 197 10.05 -21.31 -9.89
N LYS A 198 11.34 -20.96 -9.85
CA LYS A 198 12.09 -20.61 -11.04
C LYS A 198 12.24 -21.82 -11.97
N ARG A 199 11.91 -21.63 -13.25
CA ARG A 199 12.04 -22.64 -14.32
C ARG A 199 12.80 -22.03 -15.48
N SER A 200 13.90 -22.67 -15.89
CA SER A 200 14.72 -22.24 -17.03
C SER A 200 15.11 -20.76 -17.01
N GLY A 201 15.50 -20.25 -15.83
CA GLY A 201 15.95 -18.86 -15.66
C GLY A 201 14.84 -17.81 -15.59
N ARG A 202 13.58 -18.19 -15.35
CA ARG A 202 12.45 -17.25 -15.18
C ARG A 202 11.44 -17.74 -14.15
N ILE A 203 10.66 -16.81 -13.59
CA ILE A 203 9.43 -17.10 -12.86
C ILE A 203 8.30 -16.48 -13.67
N GLY A 204 7.31 -17.28 -14.04
CA GLY A 204 6.32 -16.91 -15.05
C GLY A 204 7.00 -16.46 -16.35
N ASN A 205 6.68 -15.23 -16.78
CA ASN A 205 7.25 -14.61 -17.98
C ASN A 205 8.46 -13.72 -17.69
N PHE A 206 8.79 -13.46 -16.43
CA PHE A 206 9.87 -12.55 -16.06
C PHE A 206 11.23 -13.25 -16.04
N MET A 207 12.13 -12.79 -16.90
CA MET A 207 13.48 -13.33 -17.03
C MET A 207 14.37 -12.86 -15.89
N ILE A 208 14.84 -13.81 -15.09
CA ILE A 208 15.76 -13.57 -13.97
C ILE A 208 17.18 -13.98 -14.37
N GLY A 209 17.32 -15.04 -15.15
CA GLY A 209 18.61 -15.68 -15.45
C GLY A 209 19.01 -16.65 -14.34
N SER A 210 20.31 -16.92 -14.25
CA SER A 210 20.87 -17.85 -13.28
C SER A 210 22.02 -17.20 -12.55
N TRP A 211 22.04 -17.35 -11.22
CA TRP A 211 23.20 -16.97 -10.44
C TRP A 211 24.34 -17.99 -10.66
N PRO A 212 25.62 -17.57 -10.58
CA PRO A 212 26.75 -18.49 -10.75
C PRO A 212 26.73 -19.67 -9.77
N ALA A 213 26.25 -19.45 -8.54
CA ALA A 213 26.14 -20.47 -7.51
C ALA A 213 25.01 -21.48 -7.73
N GLU A 214 24.13 -21.30 -8.72
CA GLU A 214 23.08 -22.28 -9.00
C GLU A 214 23.58 -23.54 -9.72
N THR A 215 24.67 -23.42 -10.47
CA THR A 215 25.21 -24.51 -11.31
C THR A 215 26.47 -25.16 -10.73
N GLY A 216 26.89 -24.81 -9.51
CA GLY A 216 28.17 -25.27 -8.93
C GLY A 216 28.36 -24.90 -7.45
N ARG A 217 29.60 -25.05 -6.95
CA ARG A 217 29.99 -24.80 -5.55
C ARG A 217 29.46 -23.44 -5.07
N ALA A 218 28.85 -23.44 -3.89
CA ALA A 218 28.43 -22.22 -3.20
C ALA A 218 29.57 -21.20 -3.15
N HIS A 219 29.25 -19.93 -3.36
CA HIS A 219 30.23 -18.86 -3.19
C HIS A 219 30.77 -18.88 -1.75
N ALA A 220 32.08 -18.71 -1.60
CA ALA A 220 32.73 -18.70 -0.29
C ALA A 220 32.23 -17.56 0.61
N ASN A 221 31.72 -16.48 0.02
CA ASN A 221 31.08 -15.39 0.75
C ASN A 221 29.55 -15.51 0.65
N PRO A 222 28.84 -15.71 1.79
CA PRO A 222 27.39 -15.83 1.84
C PRO A 222 26.62 -14.65 1.24
N ILE A 223 27.22 -13.46 1.17
CA ILE A 223 26.58 -12.27 0.58
C ILE A 223 26.29 -12.45 -0.92
N TYR A 224 27.03 -13.34 -1.61
CA TYR A 224 26.81 -13.69 -3.02
C TYR A 224 26.02 -14.99 -3.20
N ALA A 225 25.42 -15.52 -2.14
CA ALA A 225 24.56 -16.69 -2.24
C ALA A 225 23.32 -16.39 -3.10
N THR A 226 22.79 -17.44 -3.72
CA THR A 226 21.49 -17.37 -4.39
C THR A 226 20.43 -17.02 -3.34
N PRO A 227 19.54 -16.03 -3.61
CA PRO A 227 18.47 -15.67 -2.68
C PRO A 227 17.55 -16.88 -2.43
N LYS A 228 16.93 -16.97 -1.25
CA LYS A 228 15.97 -18.04 -0.95
C LYS A 228 14.63 -17.82 -1.67
N GLY A 229 14.23 -16.56 -1.79
CA GLY A 229 13.04 -16.15 -2.50
C GLY A 229 13.17 -14.74 -3.10
N MET A 230 12.11 -14.29 -3.73
CA MET A 230 12.02 -12.97 -4.36
C MET A 230 10.67 -12.34 -4.03
N ILE A 231 10.65 -11.02 -3.89
CA ILE A 231 9.41 -10.27 -3.70
C ILE A 231 8.70 -10.15 -5.05
N GLU A 232 7.43 -10.54 -5.10
CA GLU A 232 6.58 -10.34 -6.27
C GLU A 232 6.11 -8.89 -6.34
N VAL A 233 6.45 -8.23 -7.44
CA VAL A 233 6.08 -6.85 -7.73
C VAL A 233 5.06 -6.83 -8.86
N THR A 234 3.83 -6.45 -8.53
CA THR A 234 2.73 -6.28 -9.47
C THR A 234 2.55 -4.79 -9.80
N ARG A 235 1.65 -4.47 -10.73
CA ARG A 235 1.35 -3.07 -11.07
C ARG A 235 0.67 -2.35 -9.90
N GLU A 236 -0.07 -3.10 -9.11
CA GLU A 236 -0.89 -2.65 -7.98
C GLU A 236 -0.01 -2.39 -6.76
N ASN A 237 1.01 -3.23 -6.52
CA ASN A 237 1.82 -3.17 -5.30
C ASN A 237 3.18 -2.45 -5.46
N GLN A 238 3.60 -2.07 -6.68
CA GLN A 238 4.93 -1.48 -6.92
C GLN A 238 5.20 -0.18 -6.13
N ASN A 239 4.16 0.54 -5.71
CA ASN A 239 4.29 1.77 -4.94
C ASN A 239 4.31 1.54 -3.42
N THR A 240 4.37 0.28 -2.97
CA THR A 240 4.52 -0.05 -1.54
C THR A 240 5.80 0.56 -1.00
N TYR A 241 5.69 1.29 0.10
CA TYR A 241 6.83 1.85 0.80
C TYR A 241 7.58 0.75 1.56
N LEU A 242 8.89 0.67 1.34
CA LEU A 242 9.80 -0.16 2.12
C LEU A 242 10.32 0.60 3.34
N SER A 243 10.39 1.93 3.22
CA SER A 243 10.73 2.89 4.28
C SER A 243 10.12 4.25 3.96
N LYS A 244 10.39 5.26 4.79
CA LYS A 244 9.87 6.63 4.61
C LYS A 244 10.13 7.19 3.20
N HIS A 245 11.28 6.93 2.60
CA HIS A 245 11.67 7.53 1.31
C HIS A 245 11.79 6.53 0.16
N ILE A 246 11.80 5.22 0.45
CA ILE A 246 12.07 4.18 -0.56
C ILE A 246 10.86 3.31 -0.80
N GLN A 247 10.54 3.06 -2.07
CA GLN A 247 9.45 2.22 -2.51
C GLN A 247 9.94 0.98 -3.25
N LEU A 248 9.07 -0.02 -3.37
CA LEU A 248 9.40 -1.28 -4.04
C LEU A 248 9.78 -1.09 -5.52
N ARG A 249 9.16 -0.11 -6.19
CA ARG A 249 9.48 0.26 -7.58
C ARG A 249 10.92 0.70 -7.80
N ASP A 250 11.57 1.23 -6.77
CA ASP A 250 12.97 1.69 -6.84
C ASP A 250 13.95 0.53 -7.03
N PHE A 251 13.49 -0.70 -6.72
CA PHE A 251 14.26 -1.93 -6.90
C PHE A 251 13.95 -2.67 -8.20
N ILE A 252 13.00 -2.20 -9.02
CA ILE A 252 12.64 -2.88 -10.27
C ILE A 252 13.80 -2.84 -11.26
N THR A 253 14.21 -4.01 -11.75
CA THR A 253 15.21 -4.13 -12.83
C THR A 253 14.64 -3.65 -14.18
N LYS A 254 15.46 -2.93 -14.94
CA LYS A 254 15.16 -2.45 -16.31
C LYS A 254 15.23 -3.57 -17.36
N GLY A 255 14.73 -3.31 -18.57
CA GLY A 255 14.89 -4.16 -19.76
C GLY A 255 13.78 -5.19 -19.98
N GLN A 256 12.64 -5.07 -19.27
CA GLN A 256 11.47 -5.93 -19.37
C GLN A 256 10.17 -5.18 -19.03
N GLU A 257 9.98 -3.99 -19.59
CA GLU A 257 9.02 -2.95 -19.19
C GLU A 257 7.57 -3.45 -19.19
N ASN A 258 7.22 -4.25 -20.21
CA ASN A 258 5.87 -4.78 -20.41
C ASN A 258 5.60 -6.13 -19.72
N VAL A 259 6.58 -6.68 -19.01
CA VAL A 259 6.45 -7.98 -18.33
C VAL A 259 6.12 -7.78 -16.85
N TRP A 260 5.01 -8.38 -16.44
CA TRP A 260 4.49 -8.40 -15.08
C TRP A 260 3.94 -9.80 -14.74
N PRO A 261 3.95 -10.21 -13.46
CA PRO A 261 4.65 -9.55 -12.35
C PRO A 261 6.18 -9.59 -12.52
N LYS A 262 6.87 -8.74 -11.75
CA LYS A 262 8.34 -8.70 -11.68
C LYS A 262 8.80 -9.29 -10.36
N TYR A 263 10.07 -9.66 -10.27
CA TYR A 263 10.62 -10.26 -9.06
C TYR A 263 11.90 -9.55 -8.66
N VAL A 264 11.96 -9.08 -7.42
CA VAL A 264 13.09 -8.32 -6.87
C VAL A 264 13.63 -8.96 -5.59
N VAL A 265 14.92 -8.77 -5.34
CA VAL A 265 15.53 -9.08 -4.05
C VAL A 265 15.85 -7.75 -3.37
N VAL A 266 15.30 -7.56 -2.17
CA VAL A 266 15.54 -6.40 -1.33
C VAL A 266 16.21 -6.87 -0.06
N ASN A 267 17.33 -6.23 0.30
CA ASN A 267 17.96 -6.42 1.60
C ASN A 267 17.51 -5.28 2.52
N PRO A 268 16.74 -5.54 3.59
CA PRO A 268 16.28 -4.51 4.53
C PRO A 268 17.41 -3.63 5.06
N ARG A 269 18.61 -4.19 5.29
CA ARG A 269 19.77 -3.44 5.79
C ARG A 269 20.25 -2.37 4.81
N VAL A 270 20.05 -2.57 3.51
CA VAL A 270 20.38 -1.55 2.49
C VAL A 270 19.38 -0.40 2.56
N VAL A 271 18.08 -0.72 2.69
CA VAL A 271 17.02 0.29 2.83
C VAL A 271 17.24 1.10 4.11
N ASP A 272 17.51 0.43 5.23
CA ASP A 272 17.79 1.05 6.53
C ASP A 272 19.02 1.96 6.47
N LYS A 273 20.10 1.50 5.83
CA LYS A 273 21.30 2.32 5.64
C LYS A 273 21.04 3.57 4.81
N ILE A 274 20.17 3.52 3.81
CA ILE A 274 19.79 4.69 3.02
C ILE A 274 19.06 5.71 3.90
N GLU A 275 18.14 5.26 4.75
CA GLU A 275 17.44 6.12 5.70
C GLU A 275 18.40 6.74 6.74
N LEU A 276 19.38 5.98 7.25
CA LEU A 276 20.43 6.54 8.11
C LEU A 276 21.25 7.63 7.42
N VAL A 277 21.58 7.45 6.13
CA VAL A 277 22.29 8.46 5.34
C VAL A 277 21.43 9.72 5.17
N ILE A 278 20.12 9.57 4.96
CA ILE A 278 19.19 10.71 4.91
C ILE A 278 19.18 11.47 6.23
N GLN A 279 19.04 10.76 7.35
CA GLN A 279 19.03 11.38 8.69
C GLN A 279 20.31 12.18 8.92
N GLU A 280 21.47 11.61 8.55
CA GLU A 280 22.76 12.29 8.69
C GLU A 280 22.87 13.53 7.77
N LEU A 281 22.33 13.47 6.54
CA LEU A 281 22.24 14.65 5.67
C LEU A 281 21.33 15.74 6.25
N GLU A 282 20.18 15.36 6.81
CA GLU A 282 19.25 16.29 7.46
C GLU A 282 19.92 16.98 8.66
N LEU A 283 20.67 16.23 9.48
CA LEU A 283 21.45 16.77 10.60
C LEU A 283 22.53 17.77 10.16
N MET A 284 23.12 17.55 8.97
CA MET A 284 24.07 18.50 8.37
C MET A 284 23.38 19.74 7.75
N GLY A 285 22.05 19.84 7.81
CA GLY A 285 21.30 20.96 7.23
C GLY A 285 20.99 20.77 5.74
N HIS A 286 21.06 19.54 5.23
CA HIS A 286 20.68 19.18 3.87
C HIS A 286 19.36 18.38 3.89
N PRO A 287 18.19 19.06 3.88
CA PRO A 287 16.90 18.36 3.89
C PRO A 287 16.72 17.53 2.62
N VAL A 288 16.36 16.25 2.78
CA VAL A 288 16.13 15.32 1.67
C VAL A 288 14.64 15.11 1.49
N THR A 289 14.07 15.62 0.40
CA THR A 289 12.64 15.44 0.07
C THR A 289 12.39 14.23 -0.82
N ASN A 290 13.38 13.79 -1.59
CA ASN A 290 13.23 12.65 -2.49
C ASN A 290 14.58 11.98 -2.77
N ILE A 291 14.55 10.67 -2.95
CA ILE A 291 15.69 9.88 -3.42
C ILE A 291 15.35 9.29 -4.78
N PHE A 292 16.32 9.31 -5.69
CA PHE A 292 16.22 8.62 -6.96
C PHE A 292 17.20 7.44 -6.99
N ALA A 293 16.67 6.22 -6.90
CA ALA A 293 17.45 5.01 -7.12
C ALA A 293 17.64 4.79 -8.63
N VAL A 294 18.83 5.07 -9.16
CA VAL A 294 19.14 4.82 -10.58
C VAL A 294 19.02 3.33 -10.94
N SER A 295 19.35 2.48 -9.97
CA SER A 295 19.28 1.03 -10.06
C SER A 295 19.29 0.41 -8.66
N GLY A 296 18.17 -0.20 -8.25
CA GLY A 296 18.16 -1.11 -7.10
C GLY A 296 18.63 -2.50 -7.51
N PHE A 297 17.71 -3.48 -7.58
CA PHE A 297 18.06 -4.87 -7.90
C PHE A 297 18.32 -5.07 -9.41
N ARG A 298 19.32 -5.90 -9.73
CA ARG A 298 19.65 -6.32 -11.10
C ARG A 298 19.61 -7.83 -11.22
N THR A 299 18.78 -8.31 -12.13
CA THR A 299 18.73 -9.75 -12.44
C THR A 299 20.02 -10.21 -13.14
N PRO A 300 20.47 -11.46 -12.91
CA PRO A 300 21.56 -12.05 -13.70
C PRO A 300 21.36 -11.92 -15.22
N TRP A 301 20.12 -12.06 -15.70
CA TRP A 301 19.77 -11.90 -17.12
C TRP A 301 20.04 -10.49 -17.65
N TYR A 302 19.76 -9.45 -16.86
CA TYR A 302 20.03 -8.06 -17.19
C TYR A 302 21.53 -7.78 -17.22
N ASN A 303 22.27 -8.24 -16.19
CA ASN A 303 23.71 -8.06 -16.11
C ASN A 303 24.46 -8.75 -17.26
N ALA A 304 24.02 -9.94 -17.69
CA ALA A 304 24.60 -10.65 -18.83
C ALA A 304 24.46 -9.88 -20.17
N ARG A 305 23.55 -8.90 -20.25
CA ARG A 305 23.30 -8.06 -21.43
C ARG A 305 23.96 -6.69 -21.35
N GLY A 306 24.82 -6.46 -20.36
CA GLY A 306 25.60 -5.23 -20.24
C GLY A 306 24.85 -4.01 -19.71
N GLY A 307 23.58 -4.16 -19.29
CA GLY A 307 22.83 -3.11 -18.60
C GLY A 307 22.51 -1.83 -19.38
N ASN A 308 22.94 -1.72 -20.64
CA ASN A 308 22.68 -0.58 -21.52
C ASN A 308 21.50 -0.90 -22.44
N THR A 309 20.28 -0.75 -21.92
CA THR A 309 19.04 -0.74 -22.72
C THR A 309 18.21 0.45 -22.30
#